data_AF-A0A9D4NDR7-F1
#
_entry.id   AF-A0A9D4NDR7-F1
#
_cell.length_a   1.000
_cell.length_b   1.000
_cell.length_c   1.000
_cell.angle_alpha   90.00
_cell.angle_beta   90.00
_cell.angle_gamma   90.00
#
_symmetry.space_group_name_H-M   'P 1'
#
loop_
_entity.id
_entity.type
_entity.pdbx_description
1 polymer ?
#
loop_
_entity_poly.entity_id
_entity_poly.type
_entity_poly.pdbx_seq_one_letter_code
_entity_poly.pdbx_strand_id
1 'polypeptide(L)' 'MHHIEVDVLDDYISTFILSLQKSNCTEYEPTSIRGILGSLDRKLKRHRFPYSIMAGSGPQFSLTRQTYNDKKKA' A
#
# COMPACT_ATOMS: atom_id res chain seq x y z
N MET A 1 8.47 19.85 9.34
CA MET A 1 8.44 18.77 8.33
C MET A 1 7.97 17.52 9.05
N HIS A 2 6.87 16.90 8.65
CA HIS A 2 6.35 15.72 9.36
C HIS A 2 7.18 14.51 8.95
N HIS A 3 7.87 13.90 9.91
CA HIS A 3 8.63 12.66 9.70
C HIS A 3 7.71 11.50 10.10
N ILE A 4 7.46 10.57 9.17
CA ILE A 4 6.76 9.33 9.45
C ILE A 4 7.75 8.18 9.33
N GLU A 5 7.77 7.33 10.34
CA GLU A 5 8.57 6.12 10.31
C GLU A 5 8.00 5.14 9.28
N VAL A 6 8.89 4.36 8.66
CA VAL A 6 8.51 3.47 7.55
C VAL A 6 7.50 2.42 8.00
N ASP A 7 7.68 1.89 9.21
CA ASP A 7 6.82 0.84 9.75
C ASP A 7 5.42 1.39 10.07
N VAL A 8 5.34 2.63 10.56
CA VAL A 8 4.07 3.33 10.77
C VAL A 8 3.37 3.61 9.43
N LEU A 9 4.13 4.00 8.40
CA LEU A 9 3.59 4.20 7.07
C LEU A 9 3.12 2.87 6.43
N ASP A 10 3.82 1.76 6.68
CA ASP A 10 3.41 0.43 6.24
C ASP A 10 2.07 0.02 6.87
N ASP A 11 1.94 0.21 8.19
CA ASP A 11 0.71 -0.08 8.92
C ASP A 11 -0.49 0.75 8.41
N TYR A 12 -0.29 2.05 8.20
CA TYR A 12 -1.35 2.91 7.66
C TYR A 12 -1.79 2.52 6.25
N ILE A 13 -0.86 2.17 5.37
CA ILE A 13 -1.20 1.77 4.00
C ILE A 13 -1.88 0.39 4.00
N SER A 14 -1.41 -0.56 4.82
CA SER A 14 -2.06 -1.86 5.00
C SER A 14 -3.49 -1.72 5.52
N THR A 15 -3.69 -0.96 6.59
CA THR A 15 -5.01 -0.69 7.17
C THR A 15 -5.93 -0.01 6.16
N PHE A 16 -5.42 0.97 5.41
CA PHE A 16 -6.16 1.60 4.34
C PHE A 16 -6.61 0.58 3.29
N ILE A 17 -5.72 -0.30 2.82
CA ILE A 17 -6.08 -1.35 1.86
C ILE A 17 -7.14 -2.29 2.42
N LEU A 18 -7.05 -2.72 3.68
CA LEU A 18 -8.06 -3.56 4.33
C LEU A 18 -9.44 -2.89 4.34
N SER A 19 -9.46 -1.57 4.60
CA SER A 19 -10.70 -0.79 4.67
C SER A 19 -11.36 -0.52 3.31
N LEU A 20 -10.67 -0.78 2.19
CA LEU A 20 -11.22 -0.53 0.85
C LEU A 20 -12.40 -1.46 0.55
N GLN A 21 -13.60 -0.90 0.59
CA GLN A 21 -14.84 -1.47 0.07
C GLN A 21 -15.50 -0.50 -0.92
N LYS A 22 -16.05 -1.01 -2.03
CA LYS A 22 -16.85 -0.23 -2.97
C LYS A 22 -18.16 0.18 -2.30
N SER A 23 -18.82 1.21 -2.82
CA SER A 23 -20.09 1.75 -2.29
C SER A 23 -21.24 0.75 -2.26
N ASN A 24 -21.17 -0.30 -3.09
CA ASN A 24 -22.11 -1.42 -3.10
C ASN A 24 -21.70 -2.57 -2.15
N CYS A 25 -20.79 -2.31 -1.20
CA CYS A 25 -20.20 -3.29 -0.28
C CYS A 25 -19.42 -4.44 -0.96
N THR A 26 -19.06 -4.29 -2.24
CA THR A 26 -18.20 -5.27 -2.94
C THR A 26 -16.72 -4.90 -2.84
N GLU A 27 -15.83 -5.87 -2.99
CA GLU A 27 -14.40 -5.62 -2.92
C GLU A 27 -13.85 -4.89 -4.17
N TYR A 28 -12.80 -4.11 -3.98
CA TYR A 28 -12.06 -3.52 -5.10
C TYR A 28 -11.30 -4.58 -5.87
N GLU A 29 -11.27 -4.46 -7.20
CA GLU A 29 -10.46 -5.35 -8.03
C GLU A 29 -8.98 -5.26 -7.62
N PRO A 30 -8.22 -6.37 -7.62
CA PRO A 30 -6.80 -6.36 -7.31
C PRO A 30 -6.00 -5.37 -8.19
N THR A 31 -6.45 -5.13 -9.42
CA THR A 31 -5.84 -4.15 -10.34
C THR A 31 -6.06 -2.71 -9.88
N SER A 32 -7.24 -2.38 -9.34
CA SER A 32 -7.53 -1.07 -8.78
C SER A 32 -6.66 -0.80 -7.55
N ILE A 33 -6.54 -1.76 -6.63
CA ILE A 33 -5.67 -1.65 -5.45
C ILE A 33 -4.22 -1.48 -5.88
N ARG A 34 -3.76 -2.25 -6.88
CA ARG A 34 -2.41 -2.12 -7.44
C ARG A 34 -2.16 -0.74 -8.04
N GLY A 35 -3.17 -0.16 -8.69
CA GLY A 35 -3.13 1.20 -9.23
C GLY A 35 -2.98 2.27 -8.14
N ILE A 36 -3.71 2.14 -7.03
CA ILE A 36 -3.59 3.04 -5.88
C ILE A 36 -2.19 2.96 -5.28
N LEU A 37 -1.70 1.75 -5.02
CA LEU A 37 -0.33 1.53 -4.51
C LEU A 37 0.73 2.13 -5.45
N GLY A 38 0.54 2.00 -6.77
CA GLY A 38 1.43 2.63 -7.75
C GLY A 38 1.41 4.17 -7.68
N SER A 39 0.26 4.79 -7.40
CA SER A 39 0.16 6.23 -7.21
C SER A 39 0.86 6.70 -5.93
N LEU A 40 0.73 5.95 -4.83
CA LEU A 40 1.46 6.22 -3.58
C LEU A 40 2.97 6.09 -3.80
N ASP A 41 3.43 5.01 -4.42
CA ASP A 41 4.84 4.77 -4.72
C ASP A 41 5.46 5.89 -5.58
N ARG A 42 4.72 6.38 -6.58
CA ARG A 42 5.13 7.56 -7.37
C ARG A 42 5.23 8.82 -6.52
N LYS A 43 4.30 9.05 -5.59
CA LYS A 43 4.32 10.21 -4.70
C LYS A 43 5.51 10.15 -3.74
N LEU A 44 5.78 8.99 -3.16
CA LEU A 44 6.93 8.74 -2.28
C LEU A 44 8.25 8.99 -3.01
N LYS A 45 8.40 8.47 -4.24
CA LYS A 45 9.59 8.70 -5.08
C LYS A 45 9.82 10.19 -5.40
N ARG A 46 8.75 10.94 -5.72
CA ARG A 46 8.86 12.40 -5.96
C ARG A 46 9.39 13.16 -4.74
N HIS A 47 9.13 12.65 -3.54
CA HIS A 47 9.62 13.21 -2.29
C HIS A 47 10.93 12.57 -1.79
N ARG A 48 11.63 11.83 -2.67
CA ARG A 48 12.91 11.15 -2.37
C ARG A 48 12.83 10.18 -1.19
N PHE A 49 11.65 9.60 -0.96
CA PHE A 49 11.51 8.52 0.01
C PHE A 49 12.32 7.31 -0.47
N PRO A 50 13.16 6.69 0.38
CA PRO A 50 14.16 5.71 -0.06
C PRO A 50 13.60 4.32 -0.38
N TYR A 51 12.35 4.04 0.02
CA TYR A 51 11.75 2.71 -0.12
C TYR A 51 10.63 2.69 -1.16
N SER A 52 10.46 1.55 -1.83
CA SER A 52 9.33 1.30 -2.71
C SER A 52 8.35 0.31 -2.07
N ILE A 53 7.05 0.58 -2.21
CA ILE A 53 6.00 -0.25 -1.62
C ILE A 53 5.99 -1.63 -2.27
N MET A 54 5.98 -1.69 -3.60
CA MET A 54 5.74 -2.93 -4.34
C MET A 54 6.96 -3.47 -5.09
N ALA A 55 7.98 -2.64 -5.34
CA ALA A 55 9.22 -3.07 -6.00
C ALA A 55 10.37 -3.33 -5.01
N GLY A 56 10.15 -3.13 -3.71
CA GLY A 56 11.13 -3.40 -2.67
C GLY A 56 11.25 -4.88 -2.34
N SER A 57 12.48 -5.35 -2.09
CA SER A 57 12.80 -6.69 -1.59
C SER A 57 13.14 -6.72 -0.09
N GLY A 58 13.22 -5.55 0.56
CA GLY A 58 13.51 -5.42 1.99
C GLY A 58 12.28 -5.58 2.89
N PRO A 59 12.46 -5.49 4.23
CA PRO A 59 11.35 -5.61 5.19
C PRO A 59 10.34 -4.46 5.10
N GLN A 60 10.72 -3.31 4.54
CA GLN A 60 9.84 -2.15 4.43
C GLN A 60 8.65 -2.47 3.53
N PHE A 61 7.45 -2.09 3.97
CA PHE A 61 6.18 -2.39 3.27
C PHE A 61 5.83 -3.88 3.18
N SER A 62 6.39 -4.74 4.03
CA SER A 62 6.07 -6.17 4.02
C SER A 62 4.61 -6.41 4.37
N LEU A 63 4.06 -5.66 5.32
CA LEU A 63 2.67 -5.81 5.75
C LEU A 63 1.73 -5.41 4.60
N THR A 64 1.96 -4.25 4.00
CA THR A 64 1.22 -3.79 2.82
C THR A 64 1.23 -4.82 1.69
N ARG A 65 2.40 -5.41 1.37
CA ARG A 65 2.51 -6.44 0.32
C ARG A 65 1.75 -7.71 0.68
N GLN A 66 1.83 -8.15 1.93
CA GLN A 66 1.09 -9.31 2.42
C GLN A 66 -0.42 -9.07 2.32
N THR A 67 -0.91 -7.96 2.86
CA THR A 67 -2.32 -7.55 2.80
C THR A 67 -2.84 -7.49 1.35
N TYR A 68 -2.06 -6.94 0.43
CA TYR A 68 -2.41 -6.92 -0.99
C TYR A 68 -2.54 -8.34 -1.57
N ASN A 69 -1.60 -9.23 -1.25
CA ASN A 69 -1.63 -10.61 -1.73
C ASN A 69 -2.79 -11.42 -1.15
N ASP A 70 -3.16 -11.16 0.11
CA ASP A 70 -4.29 -11.82 0.76
C ASP A 70 -5.62 -11.33 0.16
N LYS A 71 -5.77 -10.01 -0.05
CA LYS A 71 -6.94 -9.46 -0.77
C LYS A 71 -7.06 -9.93 -2.21
N LYS A 72 -5.94 -10.25 -2.87
CA LYS A 72 -5.96 -10.82 -4.22
C LYS A 72 -6.54 -12.24 -4.26
N LYS A 73 -6.49 -12.98 -3.14
CA LYS A 73 -6.95 -14.38 -3.04
C LYS A 73 -8.39 -14.51 -2.51
N ALA A 74 -8.92 -13.47 -1.87
CA ALA A 74 -10.30 -13.40 -1.42
C ALA A 74 -11.26 -13.28 -2.62
#